data_AF-A0A6P2FXN6-F1
#
_entry.id   AF-A0A6P2FXN6-F1
#
_cell.length_a   1.000
_cell.length_b   1.000
_cell.length_c   1.000
_cell.angle_alpha   90.00
_cell.angle_beta   90.00
_cell.angle_gamma   90.00
#
_symmetry.space_group_name_H-M   'P 1'
#
loop_
_entity.id
_entity.type
_entity.pdbx_description
1 polymer ?
#
loop_
_entity_poly.entity_id
_entity_poly.type
_entity_poly.pdbx_seq_one_letter_code
_entity_poly.pdbx_strand_id
1 'polypeptide(L)'
;MTISLAPTDANATDPLSSVALNQALAENEAELAAVQAEMDRLRKIRSGLLRQTPVACERNNFGQGCGAVTSIGELTYIQTHWYEGPHGCSGGDTWHRGEGQFVCPSCGHRNRLYNRKDVEKLAGLFRVIQAVYDR
;
A
#
# COMPACT_ATOMS: atom_id res chain seq x y z
N MET A 1 -3.20 -81.40 7.51
CA MET A 1 -2.99 -80.42 6.43
C MET A 1 -2.77 -79.07 7.07
N THR A 2 -1.52 -78.67 7.21
CA THR A 2 -1.10 -77.41 7.85
C THR A 2 -0.91 -76.37 6.76
N ILE A 3 -1.78 -75.35 6.73
CA ILE A 3 -1.68 -74.22 5.81
C ILE A 3 -0.63 -73.26 6.39
N SER A 4 0.53 -73.21 5.75
CA SER A 4 1.58 -72.23 6.03
C SER A 4 1.19 -70.91 5.35
N LEU A 5 0.86 -69.90 6.17
CA LEU A 5 0.69 -68.53 5.71
C LEU A 5 2.05 -67.84 5.80
N ALA A 6 2.64 -67.55 4.65
CA ALA A 6 3.83 -66.70 4.58
C ALA A 6 3.45 -65.26 4.96
N PRO A 7 4.30 -64.54 5.70
CA PRO A 7 4.10 -63.12 5.95
C PRO A 7 4.23 -62.36 4.62
N THR A 8 3.20 -61.58 4.31
CA THR A 8 3.25 -60.60 3.23
C THR A 8 4.06 -59.42 3.74
N ASP A 9 5.29 -59.28 3.27
CA ASP A 9 6.11 -58.09 3.45
C ASP A 9 5.49 -56.91 2.67
N ALA A 10 4.40 -56.37 3.21
CA ALA A 10 3.81 -55.12 2.79
C ALA A 10 4.54 -53.98 3.51
N ASN A 11 5.82 -53.77 3.22
CA ASN A 11 6.51 -52.56 3.66
C ASN A 11 7.65 -52.15 2.72
N ALA A 12 7.36 -52.03 1.43
CA ALA A 12 8.18 -51.25 0.52
C ALA A 12 7.53 -49.86 0.36
N THR A 13 7.71 -49.00 1.36
CA THR A 13 7.56 -47.55 1.12
C THR A 13 8.70 -47.15 0.19
N ASP A 14 8.36 -47.02 -1.09
CA ASP A 14 9.32 -46.79 -2.18
C ASP A 14 10.12 -45.49 -1.90
N PRO A 15 11.42 -45.57 -1.61
CA PRO A 15 12.26 -44.40 -1.34
C PRO A 15 12.43 -43.50 -2.56
N LEU A 16 12.03 -43.95 -3.76
CA LEU A 16 12.00 -43.12 -4.96
C LEU A 16 10.90 -42.05 -4.92
N SER A 17 9.89 -42.16 -4.05
CA SER A 17 8.80 -41.18 -3.97
C SER A 17 9.16 -39.95 -3.13
N SER A 18 9.91 -40.11 -2.03
CA SER A 18 10.25 -39.00 -1.13
C SER A 18 11.32 -38.08 -1.70
N VAL A 19 12.31 -38.63 -2.42
CA VAL A 19 13.35 -37.82 -3.08
C VAL A 19 12.76 -37.02 -4.23
N ALA A 20 11.97 -37.65 -5.10
CA ALA A 20 11.29 -36.96 -6.20
C ALA A 20 10.32 -35.89 -5.70
N LEU A 21 9.60 -36.17 -4.60
CA LEU A 21 8.71 -35.20 -3.96
C LEU A 21 9.47 -34.01 -3.37
N ASN A 22 10.57 -34.25 -2.66
CA ASN A 22 11.40 -33.18 -2.09
C ASN A 22 12.02 -32.33 -3.19
N GLN A 23 12.44 -32.94 -4.31
CA GLN A 23 12.95 -32.21 -5.46
C GLN A 23 11.86 -31.33 -6.08
N ALA A 24 10.67 -31.89 -6.34
CA ALA A 24 9.55 -31.12 -6.88
C ALA A 24 9.11 -29.99 -5.93
N LEU A 25 9.16 -30.21 -4.61
CA LEU A 25 8.88 -29.16 -3.64
C LEU A 25 9.90 -28.03 -3.71
N ALA A 26 11.19 -28.35 -3.78
CA ALA A 26 12.25 -27.36 -3.91
C ALA A 26 12.14 -26.55 -5.23
N GLU A 27 11.77 -27.20 -6.33
CA GLU A 27 11.50 -26.54 -7.61
C GLU A 27 10.32 -25.58 -7.50
N ASN A 28 9.19 -26.00 -6.91
CA ASN A 28 8.04 -25.15 -6.67
C ASN A 28 8.36 -23.94 -5.75
N GLU A 29 9.13 -24.16 -4.69
CA GLU A 29 9.56 -23.08 -3.79
C GLU A 29 10.46 -22.06 -4.51
N ALA A 30 11.35 -22.52 -5.39
CA ALA A 30 12.17 -21.65 -6.21
C ALA A 30 11.33 -20.83 -7.20
N GLU A 31 10.32 -21.43 -7.83
CA GLU A 31 9.37 -20.73 -8.71
C GLU A 31 8.56 -19.68 -7.95
N LEU A 32 8.04 -20.02 -6.77
CA LEU A 32 7.30 -19.07 -5.92
C LEU A 32 8.18 -17.88 -5.51
N ALA A 33 9.44 -18.14 -5.15
CA ALA A 33 10.40 -17.09 -4.84
C ALA A 33 10.66 -16.17 -6.04
N ALA A 34 10.79 -16.72 -7.25
CA ALA A 34 10.97 -15.95 -8.47
C ALA A 34 9.75 -15.06 -8.79
N VAL A 35 8.53 -15.60 -8.66
CA VAL A 35 7.29 -14.83 -8.86
C VAL A 35 7.17 -13.71 -7.83
N GLN A 36 7.50 -13.98 -6.57
CA GLN A 36 7.46 -12.96 -5.51
C GLN A 36 8.46 -11.82 -5.80
N ALA A 37 9.67 -12.15 -6.24
CA ALA A 37 10.67 -11.16 -6.64
C ALA A 37 10.19 -10.28 -7.80
N GLU A 38 9.52 -10.87 -8.80
CA GLU A 38 8.97 -10.11 -9.94
C GLU A 38 7.80 -9.22 -9.50
N MET A 39 6.90 -9.71 -8.65
CA MET A 39 5.82 -8.90 -8.08
C MET A 39 6.36 -7.68 -7.32
N ASP A 40 7.44 -7.85 -6.56
CA ASP A 40 8.07 -6.75 -5.83
C ASP A 40 8.80 -5.77 -6.76
N ARG A 41 9.42 -6.26 -7.84
CA ARG A 41 9.94 -5.41 -8.92
C ARG A 41 8.83 -4.56 -9.54
N LEU A 42 7.71 -5.16 -9.94
CA LEU A 42 6.58 -4.47 -10.53
C LEU A 42 5.96 -3.44 -9.58
N ARG A 43 5.85 -3.76 -8.28
CA ARG A 43 5.40 -2.81 -7.25
C ARG A 43 6.32 -1.60 -7.15
N LYS A 44 7.65 -1.79 -7.19
CA LYS A 44 8.62 -0.68 -7.20
C LYS A 44 8.46 0.20 -8.43
N ILE A 45 8.35 -0.41 -9.62
CA ILE A 45 8.12 0.32 -10.88
C ILE A 45 6.82 1.14 -10.80
N ARG A 46 5.73 0.50 -10.38
CA ARG A 46 4.43 1.16 -10.21
C ARG A 46 4.53 2.34 -9.26
N SER A 47 5.19 2.18 -8.11
CA SER A 47 5.38 3.27 -7.13
C SER A 47 6.17 4.44 -7.74
N GLY A 48 7.23 4.16 -8.48
CA GLY A 48 8.02 5.17 -9.19
C GLY A 48 7.19 5.96 -10.21
N LEU A 49 6.40 5.27 -11.04
CA LEU A 49 5.52 5.91 -12.02
C LEU A 49 4.42 6.73 -11.34
N LEU A 50 3.82 6.21 -10.28
CA LEU A 50 2.78 6.92 -9.54
C LEU A 50 3.31 8.20 -8.88
N ARG A 51 4.57 8.23 -8.44
CA ARG A 51 5.22 9.46 -7.95
C ARG A 51 5.41 10.53 -9.02
N GLN A 52 5.47 10.14 -10.29
CA GLN A 52 5.55 11.07 -11.43
C GLN A 52 4.18 11.60 -11.85
N THR A 53 3.08 11.15 -11.22
CA THR A 53 1.73 11.62 -11.55
C THR A 53 1.66 13.14 -11.42
N PRO A 54 1.28 13.86 -12.50
CA PRO A 54 1.18 15.30 -12.47
C PRO A 54 -0.01 15.75 -11.61
N VAL A 55 0.21 16.80 -10.83
CA VAL A 55 -0.81 17.49 -10.02
C VAL A 55 -0.70 18.98 -10.32
N ALA A 56 -1.82 19.59 -10.69
CA ALA A 56 -1.89 21.02 -10.98
C ALA A 56 -2.22 21.81 -9.71
N CYS A 57 -1.59 22.99 -9.56
CA CYS A 57 -2.04 24.01 -8.62
C CYS A 57 -3.29 24.68 -9.19
N GLU A 58 -4.45 24.31 -8.68
CA GLU A 58 -5.73 24.88 -9.09
C GLU A 58 -5.84 26.34 -8.64
N ARG A 59 -6.52 27.15 -9.46
CA ARG A 59 -6.89 28.51 -9.05
C ARG A 59 -8.17 28.44 -8.25
N ASN A 60 -8.18 29.05 -7.06
CA ASN A 60 -9.40 29.20 -6.28
C ASN A 60 -10.21 30.43 -6.73
N ASN A 61 -11.42 30.59 -6.16
CA ASN A 61 -12.31 31.71 -6.47
C ASN A 61 -11.75 33.09 -6.11
N PHE A 62 -10.66 33.15 -5.33
CA PHE A 62 -9.96 34.38 -4.97
C PHE A 62 -8.78 34.67 -5.91
N GLY A 63 -8.63 33.91 -7.00
CA GLY A 63 -7.53 34.05 -7.96
C GLY A 63 -6.18 33.58 -7.43
N GLN A 64 -6.13 32.92 -6.27
CA GLN A 64 -4.91 32.33 -5.73
C GLN A 64 -4.63 31.00 -6.42
N GLY A 65 -3.35 30.68 -6.62
CA GLY A 65 -2.92 29.50 -7.37
C GLY A 65 -2.31 29.87 -8.72
N CYS A 66 -1.27 29.16 -9.13
CA CYS A 66 -0.47 29.55 -10.31
C CYS A 66 -0.72 28.70 -11.55
N GLY A 67 -1.46 27.58 -11.45
CA GLY A 67 -1.63 26.64 -12.57
C GLY A 67 -0.40 25.77 -12.84
N ALA A 68 0.69 25.93 -12.07
CA ALA A 68 1.88 25.10 -12.23
C ALA A 68 1.54 23.62 -11.98
N VAL A 69 2.15 22.76 -12.80
CA VAL A 69 2.02 21.31 -12.69
C VAL A 69 3.30 20.77 -12.06
N THR A 70 3.16 19.91 -11.07
CA THR A 70 4.28 19.30 -10.35
C THR A 70 4.02 17.81 -10.15
N SER A 71 5.07 17.00 -10.07
CA SER A 71 4.93 15.58 -9.75
C SER A 71 4.50 15.39 -8.28
N ILE A 72 3.57 14.46 -8.02
CA ILE A 72 3.08 14.21 -6.67
C ILE A 72 4.21 13.81 -5.70
N GLY A 73 5.23 13.13 -6.21
CA GLY A 73 6.41 12.69 -5.45
C GLY A 73 7.34 13.80 -4.99
N GLU A 74 7.13 15.04 -5.43
CA GLU A 74 7.87 16.23 -4.97
C GLU A 74 7.09 17.05 -3.93
N LEU A 75 5.79 16.80 -3.81
CA LEU A 75 4.88 17.58 -2.99
C LEU A 75 4.87 17.11 -1.53
N THR A 76 4.38 17.98 -0.65
CA THR A 76 4.09 17.65 0.75
C THR A 76 2.59 17.48 0.92
N TYR A 77 2.17 16.30 1.37
CA TYR A 77 0.79 16.03 1.76
C TYR A 77 0.52 16.60 3.15
N ILE A 78 -0.57 17.32 3.30
CA ILE A 78 -1.04 17.87 4.56
C ILE A 78 -2.37 17.20 4.90
N GLN A 79 -2.37 16.43 5.98
CA GLN A 79 -3.58 15.86 6.57
C GLN A 79 -4.01 16.73 7.75
N THR A 80 -5.10 17.46 7.59
CA THR A 80 -5.68 18.21 8.71
C THR A 80 -6.47 17.25 9.60
N HIS A 81 -6.47 17.50 10.90
CA HIS A 81 -7.27 16.81 11.90
C HIS A 81 -7.98 17.86 12.75
N TRP A 82 -9.21 17.57 13.14
CA TRP A 82 -9.98 18.42 14.03
C TRP A 82 -10.51 17.59 15.21
N TYR A 83 -10.68 18.27 16.34
CA TYR A 83 -11.10 17.67 17.60
C TYR A 83 -12.62 17.80 17.77
N GLU A 84 -13.29 16.69 18.03
CA GLU A 84 -14.67 16.67 18.50
C GLU A 84 -14.66 16.36 20.00
N GLY A 85 -15.14 17.34 20.78
CA GLY A 85 -15.32 17.16 22.21
C GLY A 85 -16.47 16.20 22.53
N PRO A 86 -16.56 15.72 23.77
CA PRO A 86 -17.53 14.71 24.14
C PRO A 86 -18.93 15.32 24.17
N HIS A 87 -19.88 14.63 23.55
CA HIS A 87 -21.30 14.99 23.62
C HIS A 87 -21.99 14.18 24.72
N GLY A 88 -22.25 14.83 25.86
CA GLY A 88 -22.96 14.25 27.01
C GLY A 88 -22.06 13.49 27.99
N CYS A 89 -22.66 12.73 28.91
CA CYS A 89 -21.95 12.07 30.02
C CYS A 89 -21.23 10.77 29.62
N SER A 90 -21.46 10.26 28.41
CA SER A 90 -20.90 8.99 27.91
C SER A 90 -20.14 9.11 26.59
N GLY A 91 -20.06 10.30 26.00
CA GLY A 91 -19.24 10.55 24.82
C GLY A 91 -17.76 10.64 25.20
N GLY A 92 -16.89 10.03 24.40
CA GLY A 92 -15.43 10.22 24.51
C GLY A 92 -14.93 11.26 23.51
N ASP A 93 -13.71 11.73 23.74
CA ASP A 93 -13.03 12.66 22.85
C ASP A 93 -12.58 11.96 21.56
N THR A 94 -12.83 12.57 20.40
CA THR A 94 -12.44 11.97 19.11
C THR A 94 -11.71 12.96 18.21
N TRP A 95 -10.65 12.46 17.56
CA TRP A 95 -9.94 13.18 16.51
C TRP A 95 -10.41 12.69 15.15
N HIS A 96 -10.86 13.62 14.32
CA HIS A 96 -11.39 13.35 12.99
C HIS A 96 -10.37 13.78 11.94
N ARG A 97 -10.25 12.99 10.87
CA ARG A 97 -9.44 13.37 9.71
C ARG A 97 -10.23 14.35 8.87
N GLY A 98 -9.67 15.54 8.68
CA GLY A 98 -10.14 16.52 7.72
C GLY A 98 -9.65 16.22 6.30
N GLU A 99 -9.66 17.25 5.46
CA GLU A 99 -9.32 17.12 4.05
C GLU A 99 -7.81 17.06 3.81
N GLY A 100 -7.41 16.22 2.85
CA GLY A 100 -6.06 16.17 2.32
C GLY A 100 -5.75 17.40 1.46
N GLN A 101 -4.59 18.00 1.71
CA GLN A 101 -4.14 19.22 1.07
C GLN A 101 -2.67 19.09 0.64
N PHE A 102 -2.19 19.99 -0.21
CA PHE A 102 -0.77 20.13 -0.53
C PHE A 102 -0.38 21.58 -0.75
N VAL A 103 0.91 21.89 -0.60
CA VAL A 103 1.44 23.24 -0.89
C VAL A 103 2.08 23.23 -2.27
N CYS A 104 1.65 24.15 -3.14
CA CYS A 104 2.29 24.33 -4.43
C CYS A 104 3.70 24.93 -4.23
N PRO A 105 4.77 24.30 -4.75
CA PRO A 105 6.13 24.81 -4.58
C PRO A 105 6.37 26.12 -5.35
N SER A 106 5.61 26.37 -6.42
CA SER A 106 5.80 27.56 -7.25
C SER A 106 5.22 28.84 -6.65
N CYS A 107 4.08 28.76 -5.96
CA CYS A 107 3.39 29.94 -5.43
C CYS A 107 3.04 29.88 -3.94
N GLY A 108 3.38 28.78 -3.24
CA GLY A 108 3.06 28.58 -1.83
C GLY A 108 1.56 28.38 -1.53
N HIS A 109 0.70 28.39 -2.56
CA HIS A 109 -0.73 28.22 -2.37
C HIS A 109 -1.06 26.83 -1.85
N ARG A 110 -1.91 26.77 -0.82
CA ARG A 110 -2.41 25.51 -0.27
C ARG A 110 -3.62 25.04 -1.08
N ASN A 111 -3.43 23.95 -1.80
CA ASN A 111 -4.42 23.33 -2.67
C ASN A 111 -5.12 22.20 -1.92
N ARG A 112 -6.42 22.06 -2.13
CA ARG A 112 -7.21 20.97 -1.58
C ARG A 112 -7.32 19.84 -2.60
N LEU A 113 -7.43 18.60 -2.14
CA LEU A 113 -7.58 17.42 -3.01
C LEU A 113 -9.06 16.99 -3.14
N TYR A 114 -9.99 17.94 -3.33
CA TYR A 114 -11.46 17.74 -3.18
C TYR A 114 -12.11 16.66 -4.05
N ASN A 115 -11.49 16.27 -5.18
CA ASN A 115 -12.16 15.48 -6.22
C ASN A 115 -11.49 14.15 -6.55
N ARG A 116 -10.61 13.63 -5.69
CA ARG A 116 -9.91 12.37 -5.95
C ARG A 116 -10.40 11.27 -5.01
N LYS A 117 -11.18 10.32 -5.57
CA LYS A 117 -11.69 9.13 -4.85
C LYS A 117 -10.58 8.27 -4.23
N ASP A 118 -9.34 8.49 -4.64
CA ASP A 118 -8.14 7.79 -4.25
C ASP A 118 -7.17 8.63 -3.40
N VAL A 119 -7.57 9.79 -2.86
CA VAL A 119 -6.72 10.67 -2.02
C VAL A 119 -5.92 9.90 -0.97
N GLU A 120 -6.55 8.97 -0.25
CA GLU A 120 -5.87 8.18 0.78
C GLU A 120 -4.78 7.28 0.22
N LYS A 121 -5.00 6.71 -0.97
CA LYS A 121 -4.00 5.89 -1.68
C LYS A 121 -2.85 6.75 -2.20
N LEU A 122 -3.16 7.99 -2.56
CA LEU A 122 -2.19 8.96 -3.08
C LEU A 122 -1.31 9.55 -1.98
N ALA A 123 -1.79 9.62 -0.72
CA ALA A 123 -1.03 10.16 0.41
C ALA A 123 0.36 9.49 0.55
N GLY A 124 0.45 8.18 0.35
CA GLY A 124 1.72 7.42 0.40
C GLY A 124 2.68 7.67 -0.77
N LEU A 125 2.24 8.40 -1.81
CA LEU A 125 3.06 8.78 -2.95
C LEU A 125 3.74 10.14 -2.78
N PHE A 126 3.27 10.97 -1.84
CA PHE A 126 3.89 12.25 -1.57
C PHE A 126 5.28 12.07 -0.95
N ARG A 127 6.15 13.07 -1.12
CA ARG A 127 7.49 13.05 -0.54
C ARG A 127 7.46 13.02 0.98
N VAL A 128 6.58 13.85 1.53
CA VAL A 128 6.44 14.10 2.96
C VAL A 128 4.95 14.10 3.29
N ILE A 129 4.61 13.50 4.43
CA ILE A 129 3.26 13.49 5.01
C ILE A 129 3.33 14.29 6.31
N GLN A 130 2.55 15.37 6.39
CA GLN A 130 2.44 16.23 7.56
C GLN A 130 1.02 16.13 8.13
N ALA A 131 0.91 15.83 9.42
CA ALA A 131 -0.33 15.94 10.16
C ALA A 131 -0.42 17.33 10.81
N VAL A 132 -1.54 18.01 10.61
CA VAL A 132 -1.87 19.29 11.26
C VAL A 132 -3.09 19.06 12.13
N TYR A 133 -3.06 19.58 13.36
CA TYR A 133 -4.12 19.41 14.35
C TYR A 133 -4.68 20.78 14.70
N ASP A 134 -5.91 21.03 14.29
CA ASP A 134 -6.65 22.24 14.64
C ASP A 134 -7.41 21.98 15.95
N ARG A 135 -7.26 22.90 16.91
CA ARG A 135 -7.96 22.89 18.20
C ARG A 135 -9.21 23.77 18.15
#